data_AF-A0A9Q0UJR0-F1
#
_entry.id   AF-A0A9Q0UJR0-F1
#
_cell.length_a   1.000
_cell.length_b   1.000
_cell.length_c   1.000
_cell.angle_alpha   90.00
_cell.angle_beta   90.00
_cell.angle_gamma   90.00
#
_symmetry.space_group_name_H-M   'P 1'
#
loop_
_entity.id
_entity.type
_entity.pdbx_description
1 polymer ?
#
loop_
_entity_poly.entity_id
_entity_poly.type
_entity_poly.pdbx_seq_one_letter_code
_entity_poly.pdbx_strand_id
1 'polypeptide(L)'
;MESTSSSSSSSSPISTPPLQEEPEYLARYMVVKHSWRGRYKRILCISNVSIITLDPNTLSVTNSYDAGADFESASPIIGRDENSSEFILSARTDGKGKFKAIKFSSKFRASILTELHRIRWNRIAPVAEFPVLHLRRKPKDWVLFKMKITCVGVELVELKSGDLRWCLDFRDMSSPAIMLLADAYGKKGGDHGGFVLCPSYGRKSKAFQAASGTTNAAIISNMTKTAKSTVGDLTIYGQFSIL
;
A
#
# COMPACT_ATOMS: atom_id res chain seq x y z
N MET A 1 14.46 17.14 -80.08
CA MET A 1 14.86 17.90 -78.89
C MET A 1 13.72 17.82 -77.90
N GLU A 2 14.08 17.27 -76.75
CA GLU A 2 13.30 16.89 -75.60
C GLU A 2 13.08 18.10 -74.68
N SER A 3 11.90 18.26 -74.06
CA SER A 3 11.72 18.79 -72.69
C SER A 3 10.23 18.94 -72.34
N THR A 4 9.62 17.95 -71.67
CA THR A 4 9.36 17.83 -70.21
C THR A 4 8.16 18.62 -69.71
N SER A 5 7.00 17.95 -69.62
CA SER A 5 5.87 18.34 -68.76
C SER A 5 6.13 17.83 -67.34
N SER A 6 6.32 18.74 -66.38
CA SER A 6 6.51 18.42 -64.96
C SER A 6 5.17 18.04 -64.31
N SER A 7 4.94 16.75 -64.08
CA SER A 7 3.88 16.26 -63.21
C SER A 7 4.35 16.32 -61.75
N SER A 8 3.77 17.23 -60.97
CA SER A 8 3.96 17.30 -59.52
C SER A 8 3.18 16.17 -58.85
N SER A 9 3.85 15.08 -58.49
CA SER A 9 3.29 14.06 -57.61
C SER A 9 3.30 14.57 -56.16
N SER A 10 2.13 14.98 -55.68
CA SER A 10 1.91 15.26 -54.26
C SER A 10 1.96 13.93 -53.49
N SER A 11 3.10 13.60 -52.90
CA SER A 11 3.23 12.54 -51.92
C SER A 11 2.55 12.98 -50.62
N SER A 12 1.37 12.43 -50.36
CA SER A 12 0.73 12.53 -49.05
C SER A 12 1.67 11.95 -47.99
N PRO A 13 1.95 12.66 -46.88
CA PRO A 13 2.73 12.07 -45.80
C PRO A 13 1.93 10.91 -45.21
N ILE A 14 2.51 9.71 -45.26
CA ILE A 14 2.03 8.55 -44.52
C ILE A 14 2.09 8.95 -43.05
N SER A 15 0.93 9.26 -42.47
CA SER A 15 0.79 9.48 -41.04
C SER A 15 1.02 8.14 -40.36
N THR A 16 2.23 7.94 -39.83
CA THR A 16 2.52 6.86 -38.90
C THR A 16 1.44 6.91 -37.81
N PRO A 17 0.66 5.83 -37.57
CA PRO A 17 -0.28 5.83 -36.47
C PRO A 17 0.51 6.11 -35.19
N PRO A 18 -0.03 6.94 -34.28
CA PRO A 18 0.65 7.20 -33.02
C PRO A 18 0.96 5.85 -32.38
N LEU A 19 2.24 5.60 -32.08
CA LEU A 19 2.63 4.48 -31.24
C LEU A 19 1.77 4.59 -29.99
N GLN A 20 0.85 3.64 -29.80
CA GLN A 20 0.07 3.53 -28.57
C GLN A 20 1.07 3.40 -27.44
N GLU A 21 1.28 4.49 -26.72
CA GLU A 21 2.13 4.53 -25.54
C GLU A 21 1.60 3.46 -24.58
N GLU A 22 2.46 2.54 -24.15
CA GLU A 22 2.04 1.57 -23.15
C GLU A 22 1.51 2.34 -21.93
N PRO A 23 0.35 1.96 -21.37
CA PRO A 23 -0.17 2.61 -20.18
C PRO A 23 0.91 2.62 -19.09
N GLU A 24 1.23 3.79 -18.56
CA GLU A 24 2.21 3.91 -17.48
C GLU A 24 1.65 3.22 -16.24
N TYR A 25 2.11 1.99 -15.99
CA TYR A 25 1.72 1.24 -14.80
C TYR A 25 2.54 1.73 -13.59
N LEU A 26 1.83 2.05 -12.51
CA LEU A 26 2.44 2.36 -11.21
C LEU A 26 3.19 1.14 -10.65
N ALA A 27 2.63 -0.06 -10.89
CA ALA A 27 3.25 -1.30 -10.44
C ALA A 27 2.86 -2.51 -11.28
N ARG A 28 3.76 -3.50 -11.34
CA ARG A 28 3.58 -4.79 -12.01
C ARG A 28 4.04 -5.91 -11.09
N TYR A 29 3.19 -6.91 -10.89
CA TYR A 29 3.46 -8.03 -10.00
C TYR A 29 3.14 -9.36 -10.65
N MET A 30 4.03 -10.34 -10.49
CA MET A 30 3.69 -11.74 -10.78
C MET A 30 2.69 -12.23 -9.72
N VAL A 31 1.55 -12.75 -10.19
CA VAL A 31 0.48 -13.29 -9.34
C VAL A 31 0.03 -14.65 -9.85
N VAL A 32 -0.59 -15.43 -8.96
CA VAL A 32 -1.34 -16.61 -9.34
C VAL A 32 -2.83 -16.30 -9.19
N LYS A 33 -3.58 -16.33 -10.29
CA LYS A 33 -5.04 -16.23 -10.28
C LYS A 33 -5.63 -17.59 -9.95
N HIS A 34 -6.51 -17.67 -8.96
CA HIS A 34 -7.23 -18.88 -8.57
C HIS A 34 -8.64 -18.85 -9.14
N SER A 35 -9.00 -19.88 -9.91
CA SER A 35 -10.33 -20.01 -10.50
C SER A 35 -10.79 -21.47 -10.49
N TRP A 36 -12.06 -21.69 -10.84
CA TRP A 36 -12.60 -23.04 -10.98
C TRP A 36 -11.89 -23.88 -12.05
N ARG A 37 -11.30 -23.24 -13.08
CA ARG A 37 -10.53 -23.92 -14.14
C ARG A 37 -9.09 -24.26 -13.71
N GLY A 38 -8.67 -23.80 -12.53
CA GLY A 38 -7.33 -24.00 -12.01
C GLY A 38 -6.61 -22.70 -11.65
N ARG A 39 -5.28 -22.81 -11.51
CA ARG A 39 -4.36 -21.76 -11.09
C ARG A 39 -3.51 -21.29 -12.26
N TYR A 40 -3.46 -19.98 -12.50
CA TYR A 40 -2.75 -19.40 -13.64
C TYR A 40 -1.77 -18.33 -13.22
N LYS A 41 -0.55 -18.37 -13.75
CA LYS A 41 0.39 -17.24 -13.63
C LYS A 41 -0.09 -16.08 -14.49
N ARG A 42 -0.12 -14.87 -13.92
CA ARG A 42 -0.48 -13.62 -14.58
C ARG A 42 0.43 -12.50 -14.11
N ILE A 43 0.61 -11.50 -14.94
CA ILE A 43 1.19 -10.22 -14.51
C ILE A 43 0.01 -9.32 -14.14
N LEU A 44 -0.13 -8.95 -12.88
CA LEU A 44 -1.09 -7.94 -12.42
C LEU A 44 -0.44 -6.57 -12.61
N CYS A 45 -1.03 -5.74 -13.45
CA CYS A 45 -0.59 -4.37 -13.67
C CYS A 45 -1.60 -3.41 -13.06
N ILE A 46 -1.09 -2.39 -12.37
CA ILE A 46 -1.86 -1.44 -11.58
C ILE A 46 -1.51 -0.05 -12.08
N SER A 47 -2.50 0.72 -12.54
CA SER A 47 -2.37 2.15 -12.86
C SER A 47 -3.40 2.97 -12.10
N ASN A 48 -3.33 4.30 -12.22
CA ASN A 48 -4.31 5.22 -11.64
C ASN A 48 -5.72 5.08 -12.26
N VAL A 49 -5.83 4.59 -13.49
CA VAL A 49 -7.09 4.50 -14.24
C VAL A 49 -7.57 3.06 -14.46
N SER A 50 -6.70 2.06 -14.33
CA SER A 50 -7.07 0.68 -14.63
C SER A 50 -6.27 -0.35 -13.85
N ILE A 51 -6.89 -1.51 -13.65
CA ILE A 51 -6.25 -2.72 -13.13
C ILE A 51 -6.39 -3.78 -14.22
N ILE A 52 -5.27 -4.32 -14.68
CA ILE A 52 -5.28 -5.32 -15.76
C ILE A 52 -4.47 -6.55 -15.38
N THR A 53 -4.73 -7.66 -16.08
CA THR A 53 -3.90 -8.87 -15.96
C THR A 53 -3.41 -9.29 -17.34
N LEU A 54 -2.11 -9.54 -17.47
CA LEU A 54 -1.48 -9.99 -18.71
C LEU A 54 -1.11 -11.48 -18.63
N ASP A 55 -1.08 -12.14 -19.78
CA ASP A 55 -0.41 -13.42 -19.92
C ASP A 55 1.12 -13.20 -19.84
N PRO A 56 1.86 -13.96 -19.00
CA PRO A 56 3.28 -13.71 -18.80
C PRO A 56 4.17 -14.04 -20.01
N ASN A 57 3.67 -14.82 -20.98
CA ASN A 57 4.46 -15.22 -22.14
C ASN A 57 4.22 -14.28 -23.32
N THR A 58 2.97 -13.90 -23.56
CA THR A 58 2.58 -13.06 -24.71
C THR A 58 2.41 -11.59 -24.36
N LEU A 59 2.36 -11.25 -23.07
CA LEU A 59 1.99 -9.92 -22.54
C LEU A 59 0.61 -9.43 -22.99
N SER A 60 -0.21 -10.30 -23.59
CA SER A 60 -1.56 -9.93 -24.02
C SER A 60 -2.46 -9.71 -22.82
N VAL A 61 -3.28 -8.66 -22.86
CA VAL A 61 -4.32 -8.37 -21.86
C VAL A 61 -5.30 -9.53 -21.80
N THR A 62 -5.46 -10.11 -20.61
CA THR A 62 -6.41 -11.19 -20.35
C THR A 62 -7.67 -10.70 -19.65
N ASN A 63 -7.53 -9.76 -18.70
CA ASN A 63 -8.65 -9.03 -18.09
C ASN A 63 -8.28 -7.55 -17.94
N SER A 64 -9.27 -6.67 -18.00
CA SER A 64 -9.15 -5.24 -17.76
C SER A 64 -10.32 -4.75 -16.90
N TYR A 65 -10.03 -3.88 -15.94
CA TYR A 65 -10.99 -3.30 -15.01
C TYR A 65 -10.69 -1.80 -14.89
N ASP A 66 -11.69 -0.97 -15.13
CA ASP A 66 -11.60 0.47 -14.83
C ASP A 66 -11.48 0.70 -13.32
N ALA A 67 -10.51 1.52 -12.91
CA ALA A 67 -10.24 1.79 -11.51
C ALA A 67 -11.36 2.53 -10.79
N GLY A 68 -12.13 3.36 -11.50
CA GLY A 68 -13.22 4.17 -10.93
C GLY A 68 -14.58 3.49 -10.95
N ALA A 69 -14.86 2.71 -12.01
CA ALA A 69 -16.18 2.14 -12.25
C ALA A 69 -16.27 0.63 -11.96
N ASP A 70 -15.17 -0.11 -12.10
CA ASP A 70 -15.16 -1.57 -12.11
C ASP A 70 -14.42 -2.20 -10.93
N PHE A 71 -13.58 -1.44 -10.23
CA PHE A 71 -12.90 -1.86 -9.01
C PHE A 71 -13.66 -1.41 -7.76
N GLU A 72 -13.97 -2.35 -6.87
CA GLU A 72 -14.66 -2.04 -5.61
C GLU A 72 -13.73 -2.08 -4.40
N SER A 73 -12.97 -3.16 -4.23
CA SER A 73 -12.15 -3.35 -3.02
C SER A 73 -11.10 -4.42 -3.20
N ALA A 74 -10.09 -4.39 -2.33
CA ALA A 74 -9.13 -5.46 -2.19
C ALA A 74 -8.84 -5.73 -0.71
N SER A 75 -8.70 -6.99 -0.34
CA SER A 75 -8.42 -7.38 1.04
C SER A 75 -7.56 -8.66 1.10
N PRO A 76 -6.71 -8.81 2.12
CA PRO A 76 -6.00 -10.05 2.36
C PRO A 76 -7.00 -11.17 2.71
N ILE A 77 -6.66 -12.42 2.36
CA ILE A 77 -7.38 -13.58 2.88
C ILE A 77 -6.64 -14.06 4.12
N ILE A 78 -7.20 -13.73 5.27
CA ILE A 78 -6.65 -14.15 6.57
C ILE A 78 -7.16 -15.57 6.86
N GLY A 79 -6.34 -16.56 6.52
CA GLY A 79 -6.63 -17.97 6.79
C GLY A 79 -6.09 -18.45 8.13
N ARG A 80 -6.21 -19.75 8.42
CA ARG A 80 -5.51 -20.39 9.55
C ARG A 80 -3.98 -20.37 9.38
N ASP A 81 -3.53 -20.33 8.14
CA ASP A 81 -2.12 -20.17 7.79
C ASP A 81 -1.78 -18.68 7.75
N GLU A 82 -1.09 -18.19 8.79
CA GLU A 82 -0.61 -16.80 8.89
C GLU A 82 0.35 -16.44 7.72
N ASN A 83 0.97 -17.42 7.06
CA ASN A 83 1.84 -17.20 5.90
C ASN A 83 1.10 -17.15 4.55
N SER A 84 -0.24 -17.21 4.55
CA SER A 84 -1.03 -17.20 3.32
C SER A 84 -0.83 -15.90 2.53
N SER A 85 -0.13 -15.97 1.41
CA SER A 85 0.08 -14.84 0.48
C SER A 85 -1.13 -14.55 -0.41
N GLU A 86 -2.33 -14.95 0.01
CA GLU A 86 -3.58 -14.85 -0.75
C GLU A 86 -4.34 -13.55 -0.46
N PHE A 87 -5.05 -13.06 -1.46
CA PHE A 87 -5.91 -11.87 -1.37
C PHE A 87 -7.08 -11.96 -2.36
N ILE A 88 -8.10 -11.15 -2.13
CA ILE A 88 -9.26 -11.00 -3.01
C ILE A 88 -9.23 -9.61 -3.62
N LEU A 89 -9.49 -9.56 -4.93
CA LEU A 89 -9.82 -8.36 -5.68
C LEU A 89 -11.31 -8.41 -6.03
N SER A 90 -12.11 -7.46 -5.54
CA SER A 90 -13.51 -7.31 -5.91
C SER A 90 -13.61 -6.40 -7.13
N ALA A 91 -13.95 -6.97 -8.28
CA ALA A 91 -14.07 -6.24 -9.54
C ALA A 91 -15.24 -6.77 -10.40
N ARG A 92 -15.77 -5.94 -11.28
CA ARG A 92 -16.77 -6.31 -12.30
C ARG A 92 -16.28 -5.95 -13.69
N THR A 93 -17.00 -6.34 -14.72
CA THR A 93 -16.63 -6.06 -16.11
C THR A 93 -17.70 -5.16 -16.73
N ASP A 94 -17.27 -4.18 -17.52
CA ASP A 94 -18.12 -3.29 -18.33
C ASP A 94 -19.07 -2.37 -17.54
N GLY A 95 -18.74 -2.01 -16.29
CA GLY A 95 -19.55 -1.12 -15.44
C GLY A 95 -20.90 -1.70 -15.01
N LYS A 96 -21.21 -2.94 -15.39
CA LYS A 96 -22.53 -3.55 -15.23
C LYS A 96 -22.45 -4.80 -14.36
N GLY A 97 -23.50 -5.00 -13.56
CA GLY A 97 -23.65 -6.19 -12.72
C GLY A 97 -22.94 -6.13 -11.37
N LYS A 98 -22.95 -7.29 -10.69
CA LYS A 98 -22.38 -7.45 -9.34
C LYS A 98 -20.86 -7.58 -9.40
N PHE A 99 -20.18 -6.97 -8.43
CA PHE A 99 -18.76 -7.22 -8.22
C PHE A 99 -18.50 -8.69 -7.90
N LYS A 100 -17.41 -9.21 -8.47
CA LYS A 100 -16.98 -10.59 -8.31
C LYS A 100 -15.67 -10.59 -7.54
N ALA A 101 -15.61 -11.45 -6.52
CA ALA A 101 -14.38 -11.74 -5.80
C ALA A 101 -13.46 -12.59 -6.69
N ILE A 102 -12.32 -12.02 -7.07
CA ILE A 102 -11.25 -12.70 -7.81
C ILE A 102 -10.13 -12.99 -6.83
N LYS A 103 -9.86 -14.28 -6.62
CA LYS A 103 -8.80 -14.72 -5.70
C LYS A 103 -7.45 -14.75 -6.40
N PHE A 104 -6.46 -14.14 -5.76
CA PHE A 104 -5.07 -14.12 -6.19
C PHE A 104 -4.14 -14.55 -5.06
N SER A 105 -2.92 -14.94 -5.42
CA SER A 105 -1.82 -15.06 -4.46
C SER A 105 -0.51 -14.50 -5.01
N SER A 106 0.29 -13.87 -4.15
CA SER A 106 1.62 -13.35 -4.47
C SER A 106 2.42 -13.04 -3.21
N LYS A 107 3.73 -13.30 -3.23
CA LYS A 107 4.65 -12.88 -2.15
C LYS A 107 4.68 -11.36 -1.93
N PHE A 108 4.20 -10.58 -2.90
CA PHE A 108 4.09 -9.12 -2.84
C PHE A 108 2.69 -8.66 -2.42
N ARG A 109 1.88 -9.51 -1.76
CA ARG A 109 0.52 -9.22 -1.29
C ARG A 109 0.41 -7.84 -0.63
N ALA A 110 1.27 -7.55 0.35
CA ALA A 110 1.24 -6.26 1.07
C ALA A 110 1.48 -5.06 0.13
N SER A 111 2.43 -5.17 -0.80
CA SER A 111 2.72 -4.13 -1.79
C SER A 111 1.54 -3.93 -2.75
N ILE A 112 0.96 -5.02 -3.26
CA ILE A 112 -0.22 -4.99 -4.15
C ILE A 112 -1.40 -4.31 -3.45
N LEU A 113 -1.75 -4.74 -2.24
CA LEU A 113 -2.86 -4.18 -1.48
C LEU A 113 -2.64 -2.70 -1.16
N THR A 114 -1.40 -2.30 -0.86
CA THR A 114 -1.03 -0.90 -0.66
C THR A 114 -1.35 -0.04 -1.89
N GLU A 115 -0.97 -0.49 -3.09
CA GLU A 115 -1.25 0.26 -4.32
C GLU A 115 -2.74 0.28 -4.66
N LEU A 116 -3.45 -0.84 -4.48
CA LEU A 116 -4.89 -0.93 -4.70
C LEU A 116 -5.68 0.00 -3.76
N HIS A 117 -5.26 0.13 -2.50
CA HIS A 117 -5.88 1.08 -1.55
C HIS A 117 -5.63 2.54 -1.93
N ARG A 118 -4.50 2.85 -2.58
CA ARG A 118 -4.16 4.20 -3.06
C ARG A 118 -4.98 4.63 -4.27
N ILE A 119 -5.24 3.71 -5.20
CA ILE A 119 -6.09 4.00 -6.37
C ILE A 119 -7.48 4.47 -5.95
N ARG A 120 -8.05 3.84 -4.93
CA ARG A 120 -9.45 4.02 -4.54
C ARG A 120 -9.74 5.39 -3.90
N TRP A 121 -8.74 6.16 -3.47
CA TRP A 121 -9.04 7.31 -2.61
C TRP A 121 -8.09 8.48 -2.81
N ASN A 122 -8.62 9.57 -3.39
CA ASN A 122 -7.93 10.86 -3.52
C ASN A 122 -7.46 11.49 -2.19
N ARG A 123 -7.78 10.89 -1.03
CA ARG A 123 -7.17 11.13 0.30
C ARG A 123 -7.40 9.92 1.21
N ILE A 124 -6.46 8.98 1.30
CA ILE A 124 -6.56 7.83 2.22
C ILE A 124 -7.02 8.31 3.60
N ALA A 125 -8.27 8.01 3.97
CA ALA A 125 -8.84 8.54 5.19
C ALA A 125 -8.22 7.83 6.40
N PRO A 126 -8.02 8.55 7.52
CA PRO A 126 -7.59 7.92 8.75
C PRO A 126 -8.67 6.96 9.26
N VAL A 127 -8.27 5.73 9.54
CA VAL A 127 -9.05 4.73 10.29
C VAL A 127 -9.12 5.12 11.77
N ALA A 128 -8.04 5.72 12.29
CA ALA A 128 -7.97 6.25 13.64
C ALA A 128 -6.98 7.41 13.72
N GLU A 129 -7.18 8.30 14.69
CA GLU A 129 -6.25 9.38 15.01
C GLU A 129 -5.93 9.35 16.51
N PHE A 130 -4.65 9.49 16.84
CA PHE A 130 -4.17 9.49 18.22
C PHE A 130 -3.25 10.68 18.47
N PRO A 131 -3.39 11.36 19.63
CA PRO A 131 -2.37 12.30 20.07
C PRO A 131 -1.16 11.49 20.58
N VAL A 132 0.02 11.78 20.05
CA VAL A 132 1.28 11.10 20.41
C VAL A 132 2.39 12.09 20.65
N LEU A 133 3.31 11.72 21.52
CA LEU A 133 4.59 12.39 21.68
C LEU A 133 5.62 11.67 20.81
N HIS A 134 6.37 12.42 20.00
CA HIS A 134 7.50 11.90 19.22
C HIS A 134 8.82 12.42 19.82
N LEU A 135 9.76 11.53 20.10
CA LEU A 135 11.09 11.90 20.60
C LEU A 135 11.93 12.51 19.46
N ARG A 136 12.26 13.79 19.58
CA ARG A 136 13.21 14.46 18.68
C ARG A 136 14.64 14.12 19.10
N ARG A 137 15.54 14.02 18.12
CA ARG A 137 16.98 13.76 18.39
C ARG A 137 17.68 14.95 19.01
N LYS A 138 17.33 16.17 18.57
CA LYS A 138 17.90 17.44 19.01
C LYS A 138 16.81 18.54 18.94
N PRO A 139 16.49 19.21 20.05
CA PRO A 139 16.73 18.79 21.45
C PRO A 139 16.09 17.42 21.74
N LYS A 140 16.51 16.73 22.81
CA LYS A 140 15.99 15.40 23.23
C LYS A 140 14.60 15.52 23.86
N ASP A 141 13.70 16.16 23.14
CA ASP A 141 12.40 16.56 23.67
C ASP A 141 11.29 15.71 23.04
N TRP A 142 10.29 15.43 23.86
CA TRP A 142 9.04 14.85 23.45
C TRP A 142 8.12 15.94 22.93
N VAL A 143 7.79 15.89 21.64
CA VAL A 143 6.94 16.89 20.98
C VAL A 143 5.61 16.27 20.58
N LEU A 144 4.52 17.00 20.81
CA LEU A 144 3.16 16.55 20.51
C LEU A 144 2.88 16.58 19.00
N PHE A 145 2.36 15.47 18.50
CA PHE A 145 1.92 15.26 17.12
C PHE A 145 0.58 14.52 17.09
N LYS A 146 -0.06 14.56 15.93
CA LYS A 146 -1.21 13.70 15.62
C LYS A 146 -0.71 12.53 14.78
N MET A 147 -0.87 11.31 15.29
CA MET A 147 -0.64 10.10 14.53
C MET A 147 -1.96 9.66 13.90
N LYS A 148 -1.98 9.56 12.57
CA LYS A 148 -3.08 9.00 11.81
C LYS A 148 -2.73 7.58 11.40
N ILE A 149 -3.62 6.64 11.68
CA ILE A 149 -3.54 5.27 11.18
C ILE A 149 -4.46 5.20 9.98
N THR A 150 -3.93 4.79 8.84
CA THR A 150 -4.66 4.65 7.57
C THR A 150 -4.74 3.18 7.17
N CYS A 151 -5.43 2.86 6.08
CA CYS A 151 -5.45 1.50 5.55
C CYS A 151 -4.11 1.04 4.93
N VAL A 152 -3.15 1.93 4.71
CA VAL A 152 -1.85 1.59 4.13
C VAL A 152 -0.68 1.72 5.10
N GLY A 153 -0.85 2.48 6.18
CA GLY A 153 0.24 2.78 7.09
C GLY A 153 -0.08 3.86 8.10
N VAL A 154 0.96 4.51 8.59
CA VAL A 154 0.90 5.55 9.61
C VAL A 154 1.38 6.88 9.03
N GLU A 155 0.70 7.96 9.37
CA GLU A 155 1.11 9.33 9.07
C GLU A 155 1.25 10.12 10.37
N LEU A 156 2.29 10.94 10.46
CA LEU A 156 2.56 11.84 11.56
C LEU A 156 2.34 13.27 11.06
N VAL A 157 1.39 13.96 11.68
CA VAL A 157 0.94 15.29 11.27
C VAL A 157 1.18 16.29 12.38
N GLU A 158 1.68 17.46 12.00
CA GLU A 158 1.89 18.59 12.92
C GLU A 158 0.55 19.25 13.29
N LEU A 159 0.29 19.47 14.59
CA LEU A 159 -1.04 19.92 15.05
C LEU A 159 -1.40 21.32 14.54
N LYS A 160 -0.42 22.23 14.44
CA LYS A 160 -0.67 23.64 14.12
C LYS A 160 -0.91 23.86 12.63
N SER A 161 -0.03 23.34 11.78
CA SER A 161 -0.10 23.54 10.34
C SER A 161 -0.93 22.47 9.63
N GLY A 162 -1.09 21.29 10.22
CA GLY A 162 -1.67 20.13 9.54
C GLY A 162 -0.72 19.47 8.54
N ASP A 163 0.56 19.86 8.53
CA ASP A 163 1.54 19.33 7.59
C ASP A 163 1.93 17.88 7.92
N LEU A 164 2.09 17.09 6.86
CA LEU A 164 2.69 15.75 6.96
C LEU A 164 4.17 15.88 7.29
N ARG A 165 4.59 15.30 8.42
CA ARG A 165 5.98 15.32 8.88
C ARG A 165 6.71 14.01 8.64
N TRP A 166 5.97 12.92 8.66
CA TRP A 166 6.50 11.58 8.43
C TRP A 166 5.38 10.61 8.10
N CYS A 167 5.68 9.59 7.30
CA CYS A 167 4.79 8.46 7.09
C CYS A 167 5.59 7.15 7.02
N LEU A 168 4.88 6.04 7.24
CA LEU A 168 5.41 4.70 7.14
C LEU A 168 4.30 3.75 6.68
N ASP A 169 4.43 3.22 5.47
CA ASP A 169 3.55 2.17 4.98
C ASP A 169 3.77 0.87 5.76
N PHE A 170 2.72 0.08 5.98
CA PHE A 170 2.80 -1.22 6.62
C PHE A 170 3.74 -2.18 5.87
N ARG A 171 3.76 -2.11 4.53
CA ARG A 171 4.67 -2.90 3.68
C ARG A 171 6.16 -2.55 3.88
N ASP A 172 6.44 -1.36 4.40
CA ASP A 172 7.79 -0.83 4.62
C ASP A 172 8.22 -0.97 6.08
N MET A 173 7.50 -1.73 6.90
CA MET A 173 7.90 -2.03 8.28
C MET A 173 8.88 -3.21 8.32
N SER A 174 9.87 -3.16 9.22
CA SER A 174 10.80 -4.27 9.43
C SER A 174 10.16 -5.41 10.22
N SER A 175 10.90 -6.51 10.38
CA SER A 175 10.59 -7.54 11.38
C SER A 175 11.68 -7.51 12.46
N PRO A 176 11.37 -7.13 13.72
CA PRO A 176 10.07 -6.69 14.21
C PRO A 176 9.68 -5.29 13.72
N ALA A 177 8.37 -5.05 13.56
CA ALA A 177 7.86 -3.76 13.07
C ALA A 177 7.73 -2.71 14.18
N ILE A 178 7.43 -3.19 15.40
CA ILE A 178 7.21 -2.37 16.59
C ILE A 178 8.06 -2.95 17.71
N MET A 179 8.85 -2.09 18.36
CA MET A 179 9.57 -2.43 19.59
C MET A 179 8.97 -1.66 20.76
N LEU A 180 8.80 -2.32 21.90
CA LEU A 180 8.29 -1.70 23.12
C LEU A 180 9.45 -1.16 23.95
N LEU A 181 9.31 0.06 24.46
CA LEU A 181 10.31 0.64 25.35
C LEU A 181 9.97 0.33 26.81
N ALA A 182 10.95 -0.13 27.58
CA ALA A 182 10.79 -0.30 29.02
C ALA A 182 10.55 1.07 29.69
N ASP A 183 9.74 1.07 30.75
CA ASP A 183 9.64 2.23 31.64
C ASP A 183 10.90 2.27 32.53
N ALA A 184 11.55 3.44 32.63
CA ALA A 184 12.79 3.65 33.38
C ALA A 184 12.64 3.36 34.88
N TYR A 185 11.40 3.30 35.40
CA TYR A 185 11.12 3.08 36.83
C TYR A 185 10.40 1.76 37.14
N GLY A 186 10.26 0.85 36.17
CA GLY A 186 9.71 -0.49 36.43
C GLY A 186 8.29 -0.49 37.03
N LYS A 187 7.48 0.55 36.78
CA LYS A 187 6.08 0.55 37.23
C LYS A 187 5.36 -0.63 36.58
N LYS A 188 4.82 -1.52 37.41
CA LYS A 188 3.97 -2.67 37.04
C LYS A 188 2.57 -2.25 36.56
N GLY A 189 2.44 -1.09 35.90
CA GLY A 189 1.22 -0.70 35.20
C GLY A 189 1.44 -0.99 33.73
N GLY A 190 0.54 -1.72 33.07
CA GLY A 190 0.70 -2.26 31.71
C GLY A 190 0.89 -1.25 30.56
N ASP A 191 1.22 0.02 30.85
CA ASP A 191 1.62 1.02 29.89
C ASP A 191 3.16 1.09 29.84
N HIS A 192 3.73 0.47 28.80
CA HIS A 192 5.16 0.59 28.46
C HIS A 192 5.58 2.07 28.34
N GLY A 193 6.86 2.40 28.59
CA GLY A 193 7.39 3.77 28.55
C GLY A 193 7.28 4.45 27.18
N GLY A 194 7.02 3.67 26.13
CA GLY A 194 6.77 4.10 24.77
C GLY A 194 6.89 2.93 23.80
N PHE A 195 6.93 3.24 22.50
CA PHE A 195 7.17 2.26 21.45
C PHE A 195 7.98 2.88 20.31
N VAL A 196 8.64 2.05 19.53
CA VAL A 196 9.43 2.43 18.36
C VAL A 196 8.82 1.79 17.14
N LEU A 197 8.54 2.60 16.12
CA LEU A 197 8.24 2.11 14.79
C LEU A 197 9.53 1.91 14.02
N CYS A 198 9.70 0.71 13.46
CA CYS A 198 10.91 0.27 12.79
C CYS A 198 10.64 0.10 11.29
N PRO A 199 11.11 1.06 10.47
CA PRO A 199 11.09 0.90 9.01
C PRO A 199 12.10 -0.15 8.53
N SER A 200 11.83 -0.75 7.39
CA SER A 200 12.80 -1.51 6.60
C SER A 200 13.63 -0.59 5.69
N TYR A 201 14.56 -1.18 4.92
CA TYR A 201 15.37 -0.49 3.90
C TYR A 201 16.23 0.68 4.41
N GLY A 202 16.73 0.60 5.65
CA GLY A 202 17.67 1.59 6.21
C GLY A 202 17.04 2.94 6.60
N ARG A 203 15.72 3.07 6.56
CA ARG A 203 15.01 4.26 7.07
C ARG A 203 15.12 4.32 8.61
N LYS A 204 15.24 5.54 9.15
CA LYS A 204 15.45 5.76 10.59
C LYS A 204 14.19 5.44 11.41
N SER A 205 14.32 4.58 12.41
CA SER A 205 13.28 4.31 13.40
C SER A 205 12.90 5.54 14.20
N LYS A 206 11.64 5.57 14.67
CA LYS A 206 11.07 6.68 15.44
C LYS A 206 10.41 6.18 16.71
N ALA A 207 10.74 6.83 17.82
CA ALA A 207 10.15 6.55 19.13
C ALA A 207 8.95 7.45 19.38
N PHE A 208 7.93 6.86 20.02
CA PHE A 208 6.65 7.46 20.32
C PHE A 208 6.20 7.09 21.74
N GLN A 209 5.37 7.94 22.31
CA GLN A 209 4.64 7.68 23.54
C GLN A 209 3.21 8.21 23.36
N ALA A 210 2.23 7.52 23.92
CA ALA A 210 0.86 8.01 24.03
C ALA A 210 0.84 9.37 24.77
N ALA A 211 0.13 10.34 24.21
CA ALA A 211 -0.19 11.56 24.93
C ALA A 211 -1.41 11.36 25.86
N SER A 212 -1.75 12.38 26.66
CA SER A 212 -2.92 12.35 27.53
C SER A 212 -4.20 11.99 26.76
N GLY A 213 -5.01 11.10 27.33
CA GLY A 213 -6.27 10.65 26.74
C GLY A 213 -6.18 9.41 25.84
N THR A 214 -4.99 8.79 25.70
CA THR A 214 -4.82 7.51 25.01
C THR A 214 -3.73 6.66 25.67
N THR A 215 -3.57 5.41 25.24
CA THR A 215 -2.57 4.47 25.77
C THR A 215 -1.72 3.89 24.65
N ASN A 216 -0.49 3.49 24.96
CA ASN A 216 0.41 2.85 23.99
C ASN A 216 -0.22 1.56 23.45
N ALA A 217 -0.87 0.79 24.33
CA ALA A 217 -1.58 -0.43 23.97
C ALA A 217 -2.74 -0.18 22.99
N ALA A 218 -3.51 0.90 23.16
CA ALA A 218 -4.61 1.24 22.26
C ALA A 218 -4.10 1.59 20.86
N ILE A 219 -3.05 2.42 20.77
CA ILE A 219 -2.43 2.82 19.50
C ILE A 219 -1.88 1.58 18.77
N ILE A 220 -1.09 0.77 19.46
CA ILE A 220 -0.48 -0.44 18.90
C ILE A 220 -1.58 -1.42 18.46
N SER A 221 -2.59 -1.67 19.30
CA SER A 221 -3.69 -2.58 18.96
C SER A 221 -4.44 -2.13 17.70
N ASN A 222 -4.73 -0.82 17.57
CA ASN A 222 -5.41 -0.29 16.39
C ASN A 222 -4.55 -0.44 15.13
N MET A 223 -3.27 -0.08 15.21
CA MET A 223 -2.30 -0.21 14.12
C MET A 223 -2.18 -1.67 13.67
N THR A 224 -2.06 -2.60 14.63
CA THR A 224 -1.96 -4.04 14.37
C THR A 224 -3.18 -4.59 13.67
N LYS A 225 -4.36 -4.28 14.21
CA LYS A 225 -5.63 -4.73 13.66
C LYS A 225 -5.82 -4.20 12.24
N THR A 226 -5.48 -2.93 12.03
CA THR A 226 -5.57 -2.29 10.72
C THR A 226 -4.60 -2.91 9.72
N ALA A 227 -3.32 -3.06 10.06
CA ALA A 227 -2.33 -3.66 9.17
C ALA A 227 -2.71 -5.11 8.79
N LYS A 228 -3.13 -5.91 9.78
CA LYS A 228 -3.59 -7.28 9.57
C LYS A 228 -4.82 -7.34 8.65
N SER A 229 -5.80 -6.47 8.84
CA SER A 229 -7.04 -6.48 8.04
C SER A 229 -6.89 -5.90 6.63
N THR A 230 -5.92 -5.03 6.40
CA THR A 230 -5.82 -4.25 5.15
C THR A 230 -4.73 -4.74 4.20
N VAL A 231 -3.59 -5.19 4.73
CA VAL A 231 -2.45 -5.68 3.93
C VAL A 231 -2.01 -7.10 4.30
N GLY A 232 -2.52 -7.63 5.41
CA GLY A 232 -2.25 -9.00 5.88
C GLY A 232 -0.92 -9.17 6.60
N ASP A 233 -0.22 -8.07 6.91
CA ASP A 233 1.13 -8.10 7.48
C ASP A 233 1.29 -7.13 8.65
N LEU A 234 1.65 -7.67 9.80
CA LEU A 234 2.47 -6.98 10.80
C LEU A 234 3.05 -8.02 11.79
N THR A 235 4.29 -8.42 11.60
CA THR A 235 5.01 -9.19 12.63
C THR A 235 5.40 -8.25 13.76
N ILE A 236 4.60 -8.29 14.82
CA ILE A 236 4.85 -7.61 16.08
C ILE A 236 5.67 -8.57 16.95
N TYR A 237 6.45 -8.01 17.87
CA TYR A 237 7.21 -8.70 18.92
C TYR A 237 8.66 -9.01 18.53
N GLY A 238 9.51 -8.01 18.70
CA GLY A 238 10.82 -8.19 19.29
C GLY A 238 10.84 -7.44 20.61
N GLN A 239 10.97 -8.16 21.73
CA GLN A 239 11.15 -7.56 23.05
C GLN A 239 12.67 -7.42 23.26
N PHE A 240 13.20 -6.20 23.13
CA PHE A 240 14.56 -5.90 23.55
C PHE A 240 14.50 -5.12 24.85
N SER A 241 14.98 -5.73 25.93
CA SER A 241 15.40 -5.00 27.12
C SER A 241 16.68 -4.26 26.77
N ILE A 242 16.65 -2.93 26.82
CA ILE A 242 17.90 -2.16 26.88
C ILE A 242 18.40 -2.35 28.32
N LEU A 243 19.32 -3.29 28.51
CA LEU A 243 20.22 -3.30 29.66
C LEU A 243 21.36 -2.33 29.38
#